data_AF-A0A382ZE62-F1
#
_entry.id   AF-A0A382ZE62-F1
#
_cell.length_a   1.000
_cell.length_b   1.000
_cell.length_c   1.000
_cell.angle_alpha   90.00
_cell.angle_beta   90.00
_cell.angle_gamma   90.00
#
_symmetry.space_group_name_H-M   'P 1'
#
loop_
_entity.id
_entity.type
_entity.pdbx_description
1 polymer ?
#
loop_
_entity_poly.entity_id
_entity_poly.type
_entity_poly.pdbx_seq_one_letter_code
_entity_poly.pdbx_strand_id
1 'polypeptide(L)'
;MFVNKNIKSFSYLMKIKSLFFILLFLLHGMFSNANSPTVNDSIKTERVIIISSSLIATLGGSYLYMENAWWSEQQTSFHFDDGMDNVYALHVDKVGHVIGGCLASDFFASSMHWAGMNEKQSLLYGAFFGSGLQLAIEMKDAYAPYWGFSKWDLATGSAGAFLPLAKYHSPIINAFDLKFSYWKQHNTYWDLEQQREKSPSKYAWQDDYVNQTYWLSIDINYFNNKIPDWLNIAIGFGLDETQYINETKQK
;
A
#
# COMPACT_ATOMS: atom_id res chain seq x y z
N MET A 1 41.50 -5.37 -28.90
CA MET A 1 40.65 -4.16 -29.05
C MET A 1 39.44 -4.53 -29.90
N PHE A 2 38.35 -4.96 -29.28
CA PHE A 2 37.06 -5.15 -29.94
C PHE A 2 36.00 -4.54 -29.02
N VAL A 3 35.48 -3.38 -29.44
CA VAL A 3 34.39 -2.66 -28.76
C VAL A 3 33.07 -3.20 -29.29
N ASN A 4 32.26 -3.70 -28.36
CA ASN A 4 30.96 -4.29 -28.59
C ASN A 4 29.92 -3.20 -28.93
N LYS A 5 29.36 -3.24 -30.14
CA LYS A 5 28.19 -2.44 -30.55
C LYS A 5 26.93 -3.22 -30.19
N ASN A 6 26.29 -2.92 -29.06
CA ASN A 6 24.89 -3.32 -28.80
C ASN A 6 24.16 -2.54 -27.69
N ILE A 7 24.41 -1.23 -27.55
CA ILE A 7 23.75 -0.38 -26.53
C ILE A 7 22.52 0.39 -27.09
N LYS A 8 22.21 0.30 -28.39
CA LYS A 8 21.17 1.15 -29.00
C LYS A 8 19.73 0.60 -28.93
N SER A 9 19.51 -0.66 -28.60
CA SER A 9 18.16 -1.28 -28.58
C SER A 9 17.37 -0.97 -27.29
N PHE A 10 18.05 -0.85 -26.15
CA PHE A 10 17.40 -0.69 -24.84
C PHE A 10 16.75 0.70 -24.65
N SER A 11 17.29 1.75 -25.28
CA SER A 11 16.75 3.11 -25.12
C SER A 11 15.44 3.35 -25.88
N TYR A 12 15.12 2.52 -26.89
CA TYR A 12 13.87 2.61 -27.62
C TYR A 12 12.68 2.03 -26.84
N LEU A 13 12.88 0.95 -26.08
CA LEU A 13 11.82 0.35 -25.25
C LEU A 13 11.39 1.27 -24.09
N MET A 14 12.33 2.01 -23.49
CA MET A 14 12.02 2.99 -22.44
C MET A 14 11.22 4.20 -22.97
N LYS A 15 11.45 4.61 -24.21
CA LYS A 15 10.69 5.71 -24.83
C LYS A 15 9.22 5.34 -25.10
N ILE A 16 8.93 4.09 -25.47
CA ILE A 16 7.56 3.64 -25.76
C ILE A 16 6.69 3.56 -24.49
N LYS A 17 7.27 3.15 -23.35
CA LYS A 17 6.57 3.16 -22.05
C LYS A 17 6.25 4.59 -21.59
N SER A 18 7.18 5.54 -21.77
CA SER A 18 6.96 6.95 -21.44
C SER A 18 5.90 7.62 -22.33
N LEU A 19 5.85 7.25 -23.62
CA LEU A 19 4.83 7.72 -24.57
C LEU A 19 3.43 7.20 -24.24
N PHE A 20 3.28 5.99 -23.68
CA PHE A 20 1.99 5.46 -23.22
C PHE A 20 1.39 6.30 -22.08
N PHE A 21 2.23 6.72 -21.11
CA PHE A 21 1.79 7.60 -20.02
C PHE A 21 1.48 9.03 -20.49
N ILE A 22 2.21 9.54 -21.49
CA ILE A 22 1.91 10.84 -22.12
C ILE A 22 0.63 10.77 -22.97
N LEU A 23 0.34 9.63 -23.61
CA LEU A 23 -0.89 9.42 -24.38
C LEU A 23 -2.13 9.28 -23.48
N LEU A 24 -1.99 8.64 -22.31
CA LEU A 24 -2.99 8.64 -21.23
C LEU A 24 -3.26 10.05 -20.67
N PHE A 25 -2.21 10.89 -20.61
CA PHE A 25 -2.31 12.30 -20.21
C PHE A 25 -3.06 13.17 -21.24
N LEU A 26 -2.93 12.87 -22.54
CA LEU A 26 -3.59 13.61 -23.63
C LEU A 26 -5.04 13.19 -23.88
N LEU A 27 -5.44 11.97 -23.52
CA LEU A 27 -6.81 11.46 -23.70
C LEU A 27 -7.84 12.01 -22.69
N HIS A 28 -7.40 12.64 -21.59
CA HIS A 28 -8.31 13.25 -20.59
C HIS A 28 -8.70 14.71 -20.89
N GLY A 29 -8.13 15.35 -21.91
CA GLY A 29 -8.42 16.74 -22.27
C GLY A 29 -9.74 16.98 -23.01
N MET A 30 -10.56 15.95 -23.24
CA MET A 30 -11.75 16.01 -24.10
C MET A 30 -13.10 15.92 -23.36
N PHE A 31 -13.18 16.38 -22.11
CA PHE A 31 -14.46 16.66 -21.45
C PHE A 31 -14.48 18.06 -20.83
N SER A 32 -14.38 19.07 -21.68
CA SER A 32 -14.77 20.44 -21.34
C SER A 32 -16.04 20.78 -22.09
N ASN A 33 -17.19 20.62 -21.45
CA ASN A 33 -18.42 21.36 -21.74
C ASN A 33 -19.48 21.09 -20.66
N ALA A 34 -19.77 22.10 -19.83
CA ALA A 34 -21.08 22.72 -19.73
C ALA A 34 -21.15 23.66 -18.51
N ASN A 35 -21.49 24.91 -18.77
CA ASN A 35 -21.87 25.90 -17.78
C ASN A 35 -23.19 25.52 -17.07
N SER A 36 -23.22 25.53 -15.74
CA SER A 36 -24.28 26.20 -14.97
C SER A 36 -24.01 26.20 -13.46
N PRO A 37 -24.41 27.25 -12.74
CA PRO A 37 -24.26 27.34 -11.30
C PRO A 37 -25.51 26.78 -10.61
N THR A 38 -25.36 25.84 -9.68
CA THR A 38 -26.27 25.63 -8.51
C THR A 38 -25.74 24.50 -7.62
N VAL A 39 -25.66 24.78 -6.31
CA VAL A 39 -25.28 23.88 -5.19
C VAL A 39 -24.00 23.10 -5.45
N ASN A 40 -22.86 23.67 -5.06
CA ASN A 40 -21.54 23.38 -5.63
C ASN A 40 -20.87 22.09 -5.11
N ASP A 41 -21.53 20.92 -5.31
CA ASP A 41 -20.90 19.60 -5.42
C ASP A 41 -20.44 19.36 -6.87
N SER A 42 -19.86 20.40 -7.48
CA SER A 42 -19.25 20.29 -8.80
C SER A 42 -17.76 19.96 -8.62
N ILE A 43 -17.29 18.99 -9.39
CA ILE A 43 -15.87 18.63 -9.44
C ILE A 43 -15.08 19.88 -9.83
N LYS A 44 -14.12 20.25 -8.98
CA LYS A 44 -13.28 21.44 -9.15
C LYS A 44 -12.06 21.07 -9.99
N THR A 45 -12.12 21.36 -11.28
CA THR A 45 -11.08 21.00 -12.27
C THR A 45 -9.66 21.39 -11.83
N GLU A 46 -9.47 22.57 -11.25
CA GLU A 46 -8.16 23.00 -10.71
C GLU A 46 -7.64 22.06 -9.62
N ARG A 47 -8.50 21.62 -8.71
CA ARG A 47 -8.14 20.68 -7.65
C ARG A 47 -7.84 19.29 -8.21
N VAL A 48 -8.59 18.85 -9.22
CA VAL A 48 -8.29 17.60 -9.94
C VAL A 48 -6.90 17.65 -10.56
N ILE A 49 -6.53 18.77 -11.19
CA ILE A 49 -5.19 18.94 -11.78
C ILE A 49 -4.10 18.88 -10.69
N ILE A 50 -4.31 19.59 -9.57
CA ILE A 50 -3.37 19.60 -8.43
C ILE A 50 -3.21 18.19 -7.86
N ILE A 51 -4.31 17.48 -7.60
CA ILE A 51 -4.27 16.11 -7.08
C ILE A 51 -3.59 15.19 -8.08
N SER A 52 -3.97 15.22 -9.36
CA SER A 52 -3.44 14.30 -10.35
C SER A 52 -1.93 14.47 -10.52
N SER A 53 -1.45 15.72 -10.57
CA SER A 53 -0.02 16.02 -10.63
C SER A 53 0.71 15.61 -9.35
N SER A 54 0.14 15.89 -8.17
CA SER A 54 0.69 15.48 -6.87
C SER A 54 0.74 13.96 -6.71
N LEU A 55 -0.28 13.26 -7.22
CA LEU A 55 -0.38 11.81 -7.19
C LEU A 55 0.69 11.18 -8.09
N ILE A 56 0.89 11.71 -9.30
CA ILE A 56 1.97 11.25 -10.19
C ILE A 56 3.33 11.43 -9.52
N ALA A 57 3.58 12.59 -8.91
CA ALA A 57 4.84 12.86 -8.21
C ALA A 57 5.02 11.92 -7.00
N THR A 58 3.97 11.71 -6.21
CA THR A 58 4.00 10.87 -5.01
C THR A 58 4.16 9.40 -5.38
N LEU A 59 3.32 8.85 -6.25
CA LEU A 59 3.43 7.45 -6.68
C LEU A 59 4.74 7.18 -7.43
N GLY A 60 5.18 8.11 -8.28
CA GLY A 60 6.46 8.01 -8.98
C GLY A 60 7.64 8.04 -8.01
N GLY A 61 7.63 8.94 -7.03
CA GLY A 61 8.65 9.03 -5.98
C GLY A 61 8.68 7.79 -5.09
N SER A 62 7.51 7.34 -4.62
CA SER A 62 7.37 6.11 -3.83
C SER A 62 7.81 4.89 -4.61
N TYR A 63 7.47 4.78 -5.90
CA TYR A 63 7.95 3.71 -6.77
C TYR A 63 9.47 3.71 -6.86
N LEU A 64 10.10 4.85 -7.11
CA LEU A 64 11.56 4.94 -7.17
C LEU A 64 12.20 4.58 -5.83
N TYR A 65 11.60 4.98 -4.71
CA TYR A 65 12.06 4.60 -3.38
C TYR A 65 11.96 3.08 -3.18
N MET A 66 10.82 2.47 -3.49
CA MET A 66 10.58 1.03 -3.39
C MET A 66 11.46 0.21 -4.33
N GLU A 67 11.68 0.66 -5.55
CA GLU A 67 12.61 0.01 -6.48
C GLU A 67 14.03 -0.05 -5.91
N ASN A 68 14.47 0.98 -5.19
CA ASN A 68 15.80 0.98 -4.60
C ASN A 68 15.86 0.24 -3.25
N ALA A 69 14.79 0.29 -2.46
CA ALA A 69 14.77 -0.24 -1.09
C ALA A 69 14.31 -1.70 -0.99
N TRP A 70 13.43 -2.14 -1.88
CA TRP A 70 12.70 -3.42 -1.81
C TRP A 70 12.84 -4.24 -3.11
N TRP A 71 12.69 -3.62 -4.28
CA TRP A 71 12.68 -4.32 -5.58
C TRP A 71 13.98 -4.16 -6.40
N SER A 72 15.13 -4.01 -5.72
CA SER A 72 16.41 -3.76 -6.41
C SER A 72 17.06 -5.02 -6.99
N GLU A 73 16.55 -6.19 -6.62
CA GLU A 73 17.06 -7.49 -7.03
C GLU A 73 16.68 -7.83 -8.49
N GLN A 74 17.39 -8.80 -9.09
CA GLN A 74 17.12 -9.22 -10.47
C GLN A 74 15.76 -9.90 -10.58
N GLN A 75 14.90 -9.37 -11.47
CA GLN A 75 13.56 -9.90 -11.68
C GLN A 75 13.58 -11.34 -12.26
N THR A 76 12.63 -12.16 -11.80
CA THR A 76 12.39 -13.53 -12.26
C THR A 76 11.11 -13.61 -13.11
N SER A 77 10.69 -14.82 -13.52
CA SER A 77 9.39 -15.01 -14.14
C SER A 77 8.26 -14.92 -13.11
N PHE A 78 7.08 -14.45 -13.55
CA PHE A 78 5.88 -14.43 -12.71
C PHE A 78 5.70 -15.74 -11.94
N HIS A 79 5.53 -15.63 -10.63
CA HIS A 79 5.11 -16.74 -9.77
C HIS A 79 4.24 -16.25 -8.61
N PHE A 80 3.51 -17.17 -8.02
CA PHE A 80 2.74 -16.94 -6.81
C PHE A 80 3.63 -17.16 -5.59
N ASP A 81 3.30 -16.50 -4.48
CA ASP A 81 3.86 -16.85 -3.18
C ASP A 81 3.56 -18.33 -2.88
N ASP A 82 4.60 -19.09 -2.52
CA ASP A 82 4.54 -20.51 -2.17
C ASP A 82 4.58 -20.75 -0.66
N GLY A 83 4.35 -19.69 0.12
CA GLY A 83 4.20 -19.72 1.57
C GLY A 83 5.38 -19.09 2.31
N MET A 84 6.17 -18.23 1.65
CA MET A 84 7.29 -17.53 2.27
C MET A 84 6.84 -16.67 3.44
N ASP A 85 5.64 -16.09 3.36
CA ASP A 85 5.00 -15.29 4.40
C ASP A 85 4.85 -16.01 5.75
N ASN A 86 4.70 -17.33 5.73
CA ASN A 86 4.65 -18.15 6.94
C ASN A 86 6.00 -18.19 7.66
N VAL A 87 7.10 -18.04 6.93
CA VAL A 87 8.45 -18.23 7.46
C VAL A 87 8.99 -16.92 8.04
N TYR A 88 8.71 -15.79 7.39
CA TYR A 88 9.32 -14.51 7.79
C TYR A 88 8.38 -13.58 8.58
N ALA A 89 7.06 -13.72 8.51
CA ALA A 89 6.16 -12.81 9.23
C ALA A 89 5.06 -13.53 10.03
N LEU A 90 4.96 -14.86 9.97
CA LEU A 90 3.89 -15.65 10.63
C LEU A 90 2.48 -15.08 10.36
N HIS A 91 2.24 -14.56 9.15
CA HIS A 91 1.02 -13.86 8.73
C HIS A 91 0.73 -12.50 9.37
N VAL A 92 1.64 -11.94 10.18
CA VAL A 92 1.48 -10.60 10.75
C VAL A 92 1.49 -9.52 9.66
N ASP A 93 2.24 -9.76 8.58
CA ASP A 93 2.25 -8.99 7.34
C ASP A 93 0.83 -8.74 6.79
N LYS A 94 -0.07 -9.71 6.91
CA LYS A 94 -1.46 -9.58 6.42
C LYS A 94 -2.21 -8.43 7.08
N VAL A 95 -1.92 -8.13 8.33
CA VAL A 95 -2.51 -6.98 9.04
C VAL A 95 -1.83 -5.68 8.64
N GLY A 96 -0.53 -5.73 8.34
CA GLY A 96 0.17 -4.68 7.61
C GLY A 96 -0.54 -4.32 6.30
N HIS A 97 -0.93 -5.32 5.50
CA HIS A 97 -1.71 -5.09 4.27
C HIS A 97 -3.09 -4.49 4.54
N VAL A 98 -3.84 -4.94 5.56
CA VAL A 98 -5.11 -4.30 5.94
C VAL A 98 -4.90 -2.81 6.25
N ILE A 99 -3.90 -2.47 7.07
CA ILE A 99 -3.62 -1.07 7.43
C ILE A 99 -3.15 -0.27 6.21
N GLY A 100 -2.27 -0.84 5.39
CA GLY A 100 -1.81 -0.22 4.14
C GLY A 100 -2.96 0.05 3.18
N GLY A 101 -3.91 -0.88 3.07
CA GLY A 101 -5.16 -0.71 2.32
C GLY A 101 -6.03 0.43 2.86
N CYS A 102 -6.21 0.51 4.18
CA CYS A 102 -6.95 1.60 4.84
C CYS A 102 -6.31 2.96 4.51
N LEU A 103 -5.00 3.09 4.72
CA LEU A 103 -4.27 4.34 4.48
C LEU A 103 -4.30 4.75 3.00
N ALA A 104 -4.13 3.80 2.09
CA ALA A 104 -4.22 4.05 0.66
C ALA A 104 -5.63 4.54 0.28
N SER A 105 -6.68 3.84 0.74
CA SER A 105 -8.06 4.24 0.48
C SER A 105 -8.36 5.63 1.03
N ASP A 106 -7.98 5.93 2.28
CA ASP A 106 -8.19 7.24 2.89
C ASP A 106 -7.48 8.36 2.13
N PHE A 107 -6.25 8.12 1.66
CA PHE A 107 -5.51 9.08 0.85
C PHE A 107 -6.23 9.40 -0.47
N PHE A 108 -6.69 8.37 -1.19
CA PHE A 108 -7.41 8.53 -2.45
C PHE A 108 -8.79 9.16 -2.24
N ALA A 109 -9.56 8.68 -1.25
CA ALA A 109 -10.88 9.19 -0.92
C ALA A 109 -10.82 10.66 -0.49
N SER A 110 -9.91 11.02 0.41
CA SER A 110 -9.72 12.40 0.87
C SER A 110 -9.34 13.33 -0.28
N SER A 111 -8.53 12.85 -1.22
CA SER A 111 -8.19 13.61 -2.43
C SER A 111 -9.43 13.85 -3.30
N MET A 112 -10.18 12.81 -3.62
CA MET A 112 -11.40 12.96 -4.44
C MET A 112 -12.46 13.85 -3.77
N HIS A 113 -12.63 13.70 -2.46
CA HIS A 113 -13.52 14.55 -1.68
C HIS A 113 -13.06 16.01 -1.71
N TRP A 114 -11.75 16.27 -1.56
CA TRP A 114 -11.19 17.62 -1.70
C TRP A 114 -11.41 18.20 -3.10
N ALA A 115 -11.39 17.36 -4.15
CA ALA A 115 -11.74 17.77 -5.51
C ALA A 115 -13.22 18.13 -5.71
N GLY A 116 -14.09 17.95 -4.70
CA GLY A 116 -15.52 18.28 -4.77
C GLY A 116 -16.40 17.09 -5.15
N MET A 117 -15.88 15.87 -5.09
CA MET A 117 -16.70 14.68 -5.19
C MET A 117 -17.45 14.43 -3.87
N ASN A 118 -18.69 13.95 -3.93
CA ASN A 118 -19.41 13.62 -2.70
C ASN A 118 -18.73 12.48 -1.93
N GLU A 119 -19.04 12.40 -0.64
CA GLU A 119 -18.43 11.47 0.31
C GLU A 119 -18.51 10.00 -0.15
N LYS A 120 -19.71 9.52 -0.50
CA LYS A 120 -19.92 8.12 -0.89
C LYS A 120 -19.11 7.74 -2.14
N GLN A 121 -19.08 8.60 -3.15
CA GLN A 121 -18.29 8.37 -4.36
C GLN A 121 -16.79 8.39 -4.05
N SER A 122 -16.35 9.33 -3.20
CA SER A 122 -14.96 9.45 -2.77
C SER A 122 -14.48 8.20 -2.04
N LEU A 123 -15.28 7.67 -1.10
CA LEU A 123 -14.99 6.42 -0.38
C LEU A 123 -14.97 5.21 -1.31
N LEU A 124 -15.93 5.11 -2.25
CA LEU A 124 -15.99 4.01 -3.20
C LEU A 124 -14.76 3.97 -4.11
N TYR A 125 -14.39 5.11 -4.71
CA TYR A 125 -13.19 5.18 -5.51
C TYR A 125 -11.92 5.03 -4.67
N GLY A 126 -11.89 5.58 -3.46
CA GLY A 126 -10.81 5.33 -2.50
C GLY A 126 -10.55 3.84 -2.30
N ALA A 127 -11.60 3.05 -2.07
CA ALA A 127 -11.51 1.61 -1.94
C ALA A 127 -10.94 0.92 -3.19
N PHE A 128 -11.41 1.30 -4.38
CA PHE A 128 -10.91 0.74 -5.64
C PHE A 128 -9.46 1.12 -5.95
N PHE A 129 -9.09 2.40 -5.78
CA PHE A 129 -7.71 2.84 -5.99
C PHE A 129 -6.76 2.29 -4.94
N GLY A 130 -7.19 2.19 -3.67
CA GLY A 130 -6.44 1.52 -2.61
C GLY A 130 -6.19 0.05 -2.92
N SER A 131 -7.22 -0.68 -3.34
CA SER A 131 -7.08 -2.09 -3.79
C SER A 131 -6.19 -2.20 -5.05
N GLY A 132 -6.27 -1.24 -5.96
CA GLY A 132 -5.42 -1.17 -7.15
C GLY A 132 -3.94 -0.95 -6.81
N LEU A 133 -3.65 -0.18 -5.76
CA LEU A 133 -2.28 -0.03 -5.25
C LEU A 133 -1.75 -1.34 -4.65
N GLN A 134 -2.57 -2.04 -3.87
CA GLN A 134 -2.23 -3.37 -3.35
C GLN A 134 -1.95 -4.35 -4.49
N LEU A 135 -2.80 -4.38 -5.52
CA LEU A 135 -2.57 -5.20 -6.71
C LEU A 135 -1.26 -4.85 -7.43
N ALA A 136 -0.90 -3.57 -7.50
CA ALA A 136 0.34 -3.16 -8.14
C ALA A 136 1.58 -3.62 -7.36
N ILE A 137 1.52 -3.65 -6.02
CA ILE A 137 2.55 -4.20 -5.14
C ILE A 137 2.68 -5.70 -5.35
N GLU A 138 1.59 -6.46 -5.26
CA GLU A 138 1.62 -7.91 -5.48
C GLU A 138 2.09 -8.30 -6.88
N MET A 139 1.75 -7.49 -7.88
CA MET A 139 2.22 -7.68 -9.24
C MET A 139 3.74 -7.43 -9.35
N LYS A 140 4.32 -6.58 -8.51
CA LYS A 140 5.76 -6.39 -8.43
C LYS A 140 6.44 -7.56 -7.74
N ASP A 141 5.85 -8.02 -6.63
CA ASP A 141 6.37 -9.17 -5.88
C ASP A 141 6.33 -10.45 -6.70
N ALA A 142 5.35 -10.60 -7.60
CA ALA A 142 5.28 -11.70 -8.57
C ALA A 142 6.56 -11.93 -9.41
N TYR A 143 7.39 -10.90 -9.59
CA TYR A 143 8.64 -10.96 -10.34
C TYR A 143 9.88 -10.78 -9.46
N ALA A 144 9.73 -10.65 -8.14
CA ALA A 144 10.86 -10.65 -7.23
C ALA A 144 11.50 -12.06 -7.20
N PRO A 145 12.74 -12.24 -6.75
CA PRO A 145 13.33 -13.58 -6.66
C PRO A 145 12.96 -14.34 -5.39
N TYR A 146 12.64 -13.62 -4.31
CA TYR A 146 12.31 -14.18 -2.99
C TYR A 146 10.83 -14.04 -2.62
N TRP A 147 10.17 -12.99 -3.13
CA TRP A 147 8.72 -12.77 -2.98
C TRP A 147 7.99 -13.28 -4.21
N GLY A 148 6.69 -13.53 -4.06
CA GLY A 148 5.80 -13.91 -5.16
C GLY A 148 4.45 -13.21 -5.02
N PHE A 149 3.59 -13.34 -6.04
CA PHE A 149 2.25 -12.75 -6.00
C PHE A 149 1.43 -13.40 -4.87
N SER A 150 1.04 -12.63 -3.86
CA SER A 150 0.22 -13.14 -2.77
C SER A 150 -1.24 -12.75 -2.95
N LYS A 151 -2.09 -13.76 -3.18
CA LYS A 151 -3.54 -13.58 -3.22
C LYS A 151 -4.10 -13.13 -1.87
N TRP A 152 -3.41 -13.52 -0.78
CA TRP A 152 -3.83 -13.19 0.57
C TRP A 152 -3.54 -11.73 0.90
N ASP A 153 -2.38 -11.22 0.50
CA ASP A 153 -2.04 -9.81 0.66
C ASP A 153 -2.93 -8.90 -0.17
N LEU A 154 -3.20 -9.28 -1.42
CA LEU A 154 -4.19 -8.57 -2.22
C LEU A 154 -5.57 -8.58 -1.53
N ALA A 155 -5.99 -9.73 -0.99
CA ALA A 155 -7.30 -9.86 -0.38
C ALA A 155 -7.42 -9.05 0.92
N THR A 156 -6.45 -9.15 1.83
CA THR A 156 -6.46 -8.43 3.11
C THR A 156 -6.22 -6.94 2.90
N GLY A 157 -5.34 -6.56 1.98
CA GLY A 157 -5.14 -5.18 1.56
C GLY A 157 -6.40 -4.58 0.94
N SER A 158 -7.10 -5.32 0.09
CA SER A 158 -8.40 -4.89 -0.45
C SER A 158 -9.46 -4.80 0.65
N ALA A 159 -9.52 -5.75 1.58
CA ALA A 159 -10.44 -5.69 2.71
C ALA A 159 -10.22 -4.43 3.56
N GLY A 160 -8.95 -4.08 3.81
CA GLY A 160 -8.57 -2.80 4.42
C GLY A 160 -9.02 -1.58 3.61
N ALA A 161 -8.80 -1.59 2.29
CA ALA A 161 -9.23 -0.49 1.43
C ALA A 161 -10.75 -0.28 1.41
N PHE A 162 -11.55 -1.35 1.58
CA PHE A 162 -13.00 -1.26 1.67
C PHE A 162 -13.52 -0.92 3.08
N LEU A 163 -12.67 -0.95 4.11
CA LEU A 163 -13.09 -0.70 5.50
C LEU A 163 -13.69 0.70 5.72
N PRO A 164 -13.13 1.81 5.18
CA PRO A 164 -13.76 3.13 5.30
C PRO A 164 -15.17 3.19 4.69
N LEU A 165 -15.37 2.57 3.52
CA LEU A 165 -16.69 2.47 2.89
C LEU A 165 -17.66 1.63 3.73
N ALA A 166 -17.18 0.55 4.35
CA ALA A 166 -17.98 -0.25 5.27
C ALA A 166 -18.40 0.55 6.52
N LYS A 167 -17.47 1.33 7.10
CA LYS A 167 -17.72 2.26 8.21
C LYS A 167 -18.78 3.31 7.88
N TYR A 168 -18.79 3.83 6.66
CA TYR A 168 -19.82 4.75 6.18
C TYR A 168 -21.22 4.12 6.17
N HIS A 169 -21.33 2.85 5.79
CA HIS A 169 -22.62 2.15 5.71
C HIS A 169 -23.09 1.56 7.04
N SER A 170 -22.19 1.31 7.99
CA SER A 170 -22.50 0.59 9.22
C SER A 170 -21.87 1.27 10.44
N PRO A 171 -22.65 2.01 11.24
CA PRO A 171 -22.15 2.73 12.41
C PRO A 171 -21.40 1.86 13.42
N ILE A 172 -21.79 0.59 13.57
CA ILE A 172 -21.13 -0.35 14.50
C ILE A 172 -19.67 -0.63 14.14
N ILE A 173 -19.30 -0.52 12.87
CA ILE A 173 -17.91 -0.72 12.45
C ILE A 173 -17.04 0.44 12.95
N ASN A 174 -17.61 1.63 13.16
CA ASN A 174 -16.89 2.76 13.76
C ASN A 174 -16.53 2.53 15.23
N ALA A 175 -17.13 1.53 15.90
CA ALA A 175 -16.72 1.14 17.24
C ALA A 175 -15.36 0.41 17.26
N PHE A 176 -14.78 0.12 16.09
CA PHE A 176 -13.53 -0.62 15.95
C PHE A 176 -12.51 0.20 15.16
N ASP A 177 -11.35 0.42 15.76
CA ASP A 177 -10.23 1.14 15.14
C ASP A 177 -8.96 0.29 15.12
N LEU A 178 -8.34 0.23 13.94
CA LEU A 178 -7.02 -0.35 13.77
C LEU A 178 -5.95 0.69 14.09
N LYS A 179 -4.95 0.32 14.89
CA LYS A 179 -3.80 1.17 15.18
C LYS A 179 -2.51 0.40 14.95
N PHE A 180 -1.47 1.15 14.67
CA PHE A 180 -0.12 0.64 14.41
C PHE A 180 0.86 1.41 15.29
N SER A 181 1.80 0.69 15.87
CA SER A 181 2.96 1.27 16.54
C SER A 181 4.21 0.59 16.03
N TYR A 182 5.25 1.38 15.78
CA TYR A 182 6.57 0.90 15.47
C TYR A 182 7.55 1.45 16.50
N TRP A 183 8.30 0.56 17.12
CA TRP A 183 9.32 0.93 18.10
C TRP A 183 10.49 -0.04 18.00
N LYS A 184 11.58 0.43 17.40
CA LYS A 184 12.76 -0.39 17.14
C LYS A 184 13.55 -0.70 18.41
N GLN A 185 13.35 -1.90 18.96
CA GLN A 185 14.10 -2.45 20.10
C GLN A 185 15.22 -3.40 19.64
N HIS A 186 14.96 -4.16 18.58
CA HIS A 186 15.85 -5.21 18.08
C HIS A 186 16.30 -4.94 16.64
N ASN A 187 17.42 -5.55 16.23
CA ASN A 187 17.88 -5.55 14.83
C ASN A 187 17.56 -6.86 14.11
N THR A 188 16.71 -7.72 14.69
CA THR A 188 16.41 -9.08 14.21
C THR A 188 16.17 -9.13 12.70
N TYR A 189 15.33 -8.24 12.13
CA TYR A 189 15.10 -8.18 10.69
C TYR A 189 16.41 -7.99 9.89
N TRP A 190 17.23 -6.98 10.21
CA TRP A 190 18.49 -6.72 9.50
C TRP A 190 19.51 -7.84 9.67
N ASP A 191 19.55 -8.46 10.85
CA ASP A 191 20.47 -9.56 11.13
C ASP A 191 20.09 -10.83 10.34
N LEU A 192 18.79 -11.10 10.21
CA LEU A 192 18.27 -12.21 9.39
C LEU A 192 18.51 -11.96 7.89
N GLU A 193 18.29 -10.73 7.41
CA GLU A 193 18.56 -10.40 6.01
C GLU A 193 20.06 -10.49 5.66
N GLN A 194 20.95 -10.08 6.57
CA GLN A 194 22.40 -10.24 6.38
C GLN A 194 22.79 -11.72 6.28
N GLN A 195 22.15 -12.60 7.07
CA GLN A 195 22.35 -14.06 6.97
C GLN A 195 21.84 -14.64 5.65
N ARG A 196 20.85 -14.00 5.01
CA ARG A 196 20.38 -14.32 3.64
C ARG A 196 21.26 -13.71 2.54
N GLU A 197 22.43 -13.18 2.88
CA GLU A 197 23.35 -12.47 1.98
C GLU A 197 22.72 -11.21 1.34
N LYS A 198 21.71 -10.64 1.99
CA LYS A 198 21.03 -9.39 1.58
C LYS A 198 21.56 -8.19 2.37
N SER A 199 21.42 -7.02 1.77
CA SER A 199 21.80 -5.73 2.40
C SER A 199 20.58 -4.80 2.47
N PRO A 200 19.65 -5.05 3.40
CA PRO A 200 18.41 -4.27 3.47
C PRO A 200 18.70 -2.82 3.83
N SER A 201 17.84 -1.92 3.36
CA SER A 201 17.91 -0.51 3.73
C SER A 201 17.78 -0.33 5.24
N LYS A 202 18.53 0.61 5.84
CA LYS A 202 18.32 1.03 7.23
C LYS A 202 16.94 1.63 7.51
N TYR A 203 16.19 1.95 6.45
CA TYR A 203 14.85 2.50 6.49
C TYR A 203 13.76 1.48 6.14
N ALA A 204 14.09 0.19 6.06
CA ALA A 204 13.14 -0.90 5.76
C ALA A 204 12.29 -1.27 6.99
N TRP A 205 11.66 -0.29 7.62
CA TRP A 205 10.84 -0.50 8.82
C TRP A 205 9.55 -1.27 8.52
N GLN A 206 9.09 -1.26 7.26
CA GLN A 206 7.87 -1.94 6.83
C GLN A 206 7.99 -3.48 6.90
N ASP A 207 9.21 -4.02 6.73
CA ASP A 207 9.49 -5.45 6.82
C ASP A 207 9.99 -5.88 8.21
N ASP A 208 10.21 -4.91 9.11
CA ASP A 208 10.71 -5.13 10.46
C ASP A 208 9.60 -5.50 11.45
N TYR A 209 8.91 -6.61 11.17
CA TYR A 209 7.72 -7.06 11.90
C TYR A 209 7.93 -7.31 13.40
N VAL A 210 9.15 -7.66 13.83
CA VAL A 210 9.53 -7.84 15.24
C VAL A 210 9.36 -6.55 16.05
N ASN A 211 9.52 -5.39 15.42
CA ASN A 211 9.40 -4.09 16.08
C ASN A 211 8.05 -3.40 15.82
N GLN A 212 7.11 -4.13 15.20
CA GLN A 212 5.76 -3.65 14.90
C GLN A 212 4.74 -4.24 15.87
N THR A 213 3.77 -3.43 16.28
CA THR A 213 2.61 -3.90 17.05
C THR A 213 1.34 -3.37 16.42
N TYR A 214 0.39 -4.27 16.24
CA TYR A 214 -0.90 -4.04 15.62
C TYR A 214 -1.97 -4.09 16.71
N TRP A 215 -2.85 -3.08 16.72
CA TRP A 215 -3.83 -2.91 17.78
C TRP A 215 -5.23 -2.84 17.21
N LEU A 216 -6.18 -3.50 17.88
CA LEU A 216 -7.61 -3.28 17.71
C LEU A 216 -8.12 -2.54 18.94
N SER A 217 -8.56 -1.30 18.74
CA SER A 217 -9.22 -0.47 19.74
C SER A 217 -10.74 -0.61 19.59
N ILE A 218 -11.43 -0.76 20.72
CA ILE A 218 -12.88 -0.92 20.80
C ILE A 218 -13.45 0.26 21.58
N ASP A 219 -14.35 0.99 20.95
CA ASP A 219 -15.19 1.99 21.59
C ASP A 219 -16.26 1.28 22.42
N ILE A 220 -16.05 1.23 23.73
CA ILE A 220 -16.97 0.60 24.67
C ILE A 220 -18.14 1.53 25.03
N ASN A 221 -18.02 2.84 24.81
CA ASN A 221 -19.12 3.79 24.96
C ASN A 221 -20.21 3.52 23.91
N TYR A 222 -19.81 3.15 22.69
CA TYR A 222 -20.76 2.73 21.63
C TYR A 222 -21.72 1.63 22.10
N PHE A 223 -21.24 0.67 22.88
CA PHE A 223 -22.05 -0.45 23.41
C PHE A 223 -22.71 -0.15 24.76
N ASN A 224 -22.15 0.79 25.54
CA ASN A 224 -22.69 1.21 26.82
C ASN A 224 -22.39 2.70 27.07
N ASN A 225 -23.38 3.55 26.76
CA ASN A 225 -23.28 5.01 26.87
C ASN A 225 -23.06 5.56 28.30
N LYS A 226 -23.03 4.69 29.32
CA LYS A 226 -22.64 5.07 30.69
C LYS A 226 -21.13 5.11 30.90
N ILE A 227 -20.36 4.48 30.01
CA ILE A 227 -18.90 4.52 30.04
C ILE A 227 -18.45 5.84 29.41
N PRO A 228 -17.49 6.58 29.98
CA PRO A 228 -17.02 7.83 29.38
C PRO A 228 -16.43 7.63 27.98
N ASP A 229 -16.65 8.61 27.09
CA ASP A 229 -16.18 8.62 25.69
C ASP A 229 -14.65 8.58 25.54
N TRP A 230 -13.91 9.03 26.55
CA TRP A 230 -12.45 8.97 26.58
C TRP A 230 -11.89 7.58 26.97
N LEU A 231 -12.72 6.64 27.42
CA LEU A 231 -12.27 5.32 27.87
C LEU A 231 -12.57 4.24 26.81
N ASN A 232 -11.50 3.65 26.26
CA ASN A 232 -11.55 2.53 25.31
C ASN A 232 -10.69 1.36 25.77
N ILE A 233 -10.93 0.17 25.18
CA ILE A 233 -10.10 -1.02 25.36
C ILE A 233 -9.34 -1.28 24.07
N ALA A 234 -8.05 -1.58 24.14
CA ALA A 234 -7.25 -1.98 22.99
C ALA A 234 -6.56 -3.33 23.25
N ILE A 235 -6.55 -4.19 22.24
CA ILE A 235 -5.85 -5.48 22.24
C ILE A 235 -4.79 -5.41 21.15
N GLY A 236 -3.54 -5.67 21.52
CA GLY A 236 -2.39 -5.62 20.63
C GLY A 236 -1.75 -6.99 20.42
N PHE A 237 -1.19 -7.21 19.24
CA PHE A 237 -0.34 -8.36 18.94
C PHE A 237 0.81 -7.95 17.99
N GLY A 238 1.87 -8.73 17.98
CA GLY A 238 3.07 -8.53 17.17
C GLY A 238 3.95 -9.77 17.23
N LEU A 239 5.14 -9.69 16.63
CA LEU A 239 6.15 -10.72 16.73
C LEU A 239 7.13 -10.41 17.86
N ASP A 240 7.77 -11.44 18.40
CA ASP A 240 8.92 -11.31 19.30
C ASP A 240 10.23 -11.57 18.55
N GLU A 241 11.35 -11.41 19.24
CA GLU A 241 12.69 -11.60 18.68
C GLU A 241 13.05 -13.06 18.41
N THR A 242 12.15 -14.02 18.69
CA THR A 242 12.40 -15.45 18.46
C THR A 242 12.29 -15.84 16.99
N GLN A 243 12.02 -14.89 16.08
CA GLN A 243 12.07 -15.14 14.65
C GLN A 243 13.46 -15.65 14.21
N TYR A 244 13.51 -16.79 13.52
CA TYR A 244 14.74 -17.44 13.06
C TYR A 244 14.68 -17.81 11.58
N ILE A 245 15.86 -17.99 10.96
CA ILE A 245 15.97 -18.67 9.67
C ILE A 245 15.88 -20.17 9.95
N ASN A 246 14.83 -20.83 9.44
CA ASN A 246 14.73 -22.27 9.57
C ASN A 246 15.75 -22.92 8.62
N GLU A 247 16.80 -23.57 9.15
CA GLU A 247 17.89 -24.19 8.36
C GLU A 247 17.39 -25.20 7.30
N THR A 248 16.18 -25.72 7.46
CA THR A 248 15.58 -26.71 6.54
C THR A 248 14.74 -26.12 5.41
N LYS A 249 14.52 -24.80 5.36
CA LYS A 249 13.76 -24.14 4.30
C LYS A 249 14.52 -22.92 3.78
N GLN A 250 15.71 -23.15 3.23
CA GLN A 250 16.36 -22.19 2.34
C GLN A 250 15.68 -22.23 0.98
N LYS A 251 14.73 -21.33 0.77
CA LYS A 251 14.52 -20.66 -0.51
C LYS A 251 14.27 -19.19 -0.23
#